data_AF-B7IDI5-F1
#
_entry.id   AF-B7IDI5-F1
#
_cell.length_a   1.000
_cell.length_b   1.000
_cell.length_c   1.000
_cell.angle_alpha   90.00
_cell.angle_beta   90.00
_cell.angle_gamma   90.00
#
_symmetry.space_group_name_H-M   'P 1'
#
loop_
_entity.id
_entity.type
_entity.pdbx_description
1 polymer ?
#
loop_
_entity_poly.entity_id
_entity_poly.type
_entity_poly.pdbx_seq_one_letter_code
_entity_poly.pdbx_strand_id
1 'polypeptide(L)'
;MSKVEIILVSLLITLFLFALNFILDGKVVEITGEYFSVFSKPFFSLKMRFMNSFENKNECKIIVFDEMKNELLPLSYTEKGVYFYKIESPGIILTDDKKILGIARKTGKFIFVKKWWYDNVEVTVVANNFEVEGFLKEGKLEVFDNVQINNAKIFLSKNTPYGLALIKMGIHLAEIKDGVLKLNLPDIKTKRIYFILNDYIKNNLGGDRDE
;
A
#
# COMPACT_ATOMS: atom_id res chain seq x y z
N MET A 1 -20.58 16.97 38.40
CA MET A 1 -20.89 16.03 37.31
C MET A 1 -20.82 14.61 37.84
N SER A 2 -21.89 13.84 37.68
CA SER A 2 -21.89 12.41 38.05
C SER A 2 -20.97 11.61 37.11
N LYS A 3 -20.46 10.45 37.56
CA LYS A 3 -19.63 9.57 36.71
C LYS A 3 -20.32 9.20 35.39
N VAL A 4 -21.65 9.11 35.41
CA VAL A 4 -22.48 8.81 34.23
C VAL A 4 -22.49 9.97 33.24
N GLU A 5 -22.60 11.21 33.72
CA GLU A 5 -22.50 12.41 32.88
C GLU A 5 -21.13 12.53 32.21
N ILE A 6 -20.05 12.22 32.94
CA ILE A 6 -18.68 12.26 32.39
C ILE A 6 -18.52 11.23 31.25
N ILE A 7 -19.06 10.02 31.44
CA ILE A 7 -19.04 8.97 30.42
C ILE A 7 -19.88 9.37 29.21
N LEU A 8 -21.07 9.93 29.42
CA LEU A 8 -21.95 10.41 28.35
C LEU A 8 -21.31 11.54 27.55
N VAL A 9 -20.72 12.51 28.22
CA VAL A 9 -20.02 13.63 27.56
C VAL A 9 -18.80 13.11 26.80
N SER A 10 -18.03 12.20 27.38
CA SER A 10 -16.90 11.56 26.68
C SER A 10 -17.36 10.82 25.43
N LEU A 11 -18.46 10.06 25.51
CA LEU A 11 -19.06 9.37 24.37
C LEU A 11 -19.53 10.34 23.28
N LEU A 12 -20.17 11.45 23.67
CA LEU A 12 -20.67 12.48 22.74
C LEU A 12 -19.53 13.19 22.00
N ILE A 13 -18.46 13.54 22.72
CA ILE A 13 -17.25 14.13 22.12
C ILE A 13 -16.62 13.12 21.14
N THR A 14 -16.59 11.85 21.52
CA THR A 14 -16.04 10.76 20.72
C THR A 14 -16.83 10.55 19.43
N LEU A 15 -18.16 10.54 19.50
CA LEU A 15 -19.06 10.46 18.35
C LEU A 15 -18.95 11.70 17.46
N PHE A 16 -18.82 12.88 18.05
CA PHE A 16 -18.66 14.13 17.32
C PHE A 16 -17.36 14.12 16.50
N LEU A 17 -16.23 13.74 17.10
CA LEU A 17 -14.95 13.61 16.42
C LEU A 17 -15.00 12.55 15.31
N PHE A 18 -15.72 11.46 15.52
CA PHE A 18 -15.93 10.43 14.51
C PHE A 18 -16.71 10.97 13.29
N ALA A 19 -17.82 11.67 13.52
CA ALA A 19 -18.61 12.29 12.47
C ALA A 19 -17.81 13.36 11.70
N LEU A 20 -17.04 14.18 12.43
CA LEU A 20 -16.17 15.20 11.84
C LEU A 20 -15.08 14.59 10.95
N ASN A 21 -14.46 13.50 11.41
CA ASN A 21 -13.44 12.79 10.63
C ASN A 21 -14.03 12.13 9.37
N PHE A 22 -15.26 11.63 9.46
CA PHE A 22 -15.99 11.07 8.33
C PHE A 22 -16.38 12.14 7.30
N ILE A 23 -16.88 13.30 7.76
CA ILE A 23 -17.31 14.41 6.89
C ILE A 23 -16.12 15.09 6.21
N LEU A 24 -14.96 15.16 6.86
CA LEU A 24 -13.78 15.87 6.34
C LEU A 24 -12.80 14.97 5.58
N ASP A 25 -13.24 13.80 5.07
CA ASP A 25 -12.43 12.86 4.30
C ASP A 25 -11.06 12.55 4.95
N GLY A 26 -11.00 12.47 6.28
CA GLY A 26 -9.77 12.18 7.01
C GLY A 26 -8.75 13.31 7.12
N LYS A 27 -9.06 14.56 6.71
CA LYS A 27 -8.12 15.71 6.83
C LYS A 27 -7.72 16.04 8.27
N VAL A 28 -8.60 15.78 9.24
CA VAL A 28 -8.30 15.98 10.67
C VAL A 28 -7.21 15.03 11.16
N VAL A 29 -7.19 13.80 10.63
CA VAL A 29 -6.18 12.78 10.95
C VAL A 29 -4.83 13.12 10.28
N GLU A 30 -4.83 13.81 9.14
CA GLU A 30 -3.62 14.27 8.44
C GLU A 30 -2.86 15.35 9.24
N ILE A 31 -3.57 16.23 9.96
CA ILE A 31 -2.98 17.32 10.77
C ILE A 31 -2.58 16.85 12.18
N THR A 32 -3.17 15.78 12.69
CA THR A 32 -3.05 15.38 14.12
C THR A 32 -2.40 14.01 14.35
N GLY A 33 -1.76 13.45 13.33
CA GLY A 33 -1.21 12.09 13.31
C GLY A 33 -0.25 11.73 14.44
N GLU A 34 0.45 12.70 15.04
CA GLU A 34 1.31 12.46 16.21
C GLU A 34 0.53 12.37 17.54
N TYR A 35 -0.59 13.10 17.68
CA TYR A 35 -1.36 13.18 18.92
C TYR A 35 -2.46 12.09 19.06
N PHE A 36 -3.00 11.59 17.94
CA PHE A 36 -4.11 10.62 17.97
C PHE A 36 -3.70 9.14 18.11
N SER A 37 -2.41 8.81 18.20
CA SER A 37 -1.96 7.44 18.44
C SER A 37 -2.49 6.84 19.76
N VAL A 38 -2.79 7.69 20.75
CA VAL A 38 -3.37 7.31 22.04
C VAL A 38 -4.88 7.08 21.94
N PHE A 39 -5.59 7.95 21.20
CA PHE A 39 -7.05 7.88 21.06
C PHE A 39 -7.53 6.85 20.04
N SER A 40 -6.70 6.50 19.06
CA SER A 40 -7.03 5.48 18.03
C SER A 40 -6.98 4.03 18.55
N LYS A 41 -6.22 3.76 19.62
CA LYS A 41 -6.10 2.43 20.25
C LYS A 41 -7.44 1.82 20.71
N PRO A 42 -8.29 2.51 21.49
CA PRO A 42 -9.56 1.94 21.94
C PRO A 42 -10.50 1.61 20.76
N PHE A 43 -10.57 2.47 19.74
CA PHE A 43 -11.37 2.21 18.54
C PHE A 43 -10.85 1.02 17.73
N PHE A 44 -9.53 0.90 17.57
CA PHE A 44 -8.92 -0.27 16.94
C PHE A 44 -9.24 -1.56 17.70
N SER A 45 -9.13 -1.52 19.03
CA SER A 45 -9.43 -2.68 19.89
C SER A 45 -10.89 -3.11 19.77
N LEU A 46 -11.80 -2.14 19.68
CA LEU A 46 -13.22 -2.37 19.48
C LEU A 46 -13.50 -2.97 18.09
N LYS A 47 -12.91 -2.40 17.02
CA LYS A 47 -13.00 -2.94 15.66
C LYS A 47 -12.49 -4.39 15.59
N MET A 48 -11.34 -4.68 16.18
CA MET A 48 -10.77 -6.04 16.22
C MET A 48 -11.65 -7.02 16.99
N ARG A 49 -12.25 -6.60 18.11
CA ARG A 49 -13.21 -7.45 18.84
C ARG A 49 -14.44 -7.74 18.00
N PHE A 50 -14.96 -6.76 17.27
CA PHE A 50 -16.06 -6.98 16.34
C PHE A 50 -15.65 -7.92 15.19
N MET A 51 -14.50 -7.69 14.54
CA MET A 51 -14.03 -8.56 13.47
C MET A 51 -13.80 -10.00 13.95
N ASN A 52 -13.19 -10.20 15.12
CA ASN A 52 -12.98 -11.53 15.71
C ASN A 52 -14.29 -12.24 16.09
N SER A 53 -15.36 -11.50 16.40
CA SER A 53 -16.68 -12.08 16.69
C SER A 53 -17.50 -12.40 15.42
N PHE A 54 -17.14 -11.84 14.27
CA PHE A 54 -17.93 -11.96 13.02
C PHE A 54 -17.23 -12.74 11.90
N GLU A 55 -15.90 -12.90 11.91
CA GLU A 55 -15.19 -13.63 10.87
C GLU A 55 -14.85 -15.07 11.30
N ASN A 56 -15.55 -16.04 10.70
CA ASN A 56 -15.00 -17.37 10.46
C ASN A 56 -13.65 -17.17 9.75
N LYS A 57 -12.57 -17.59 10.39
CA LYS A 57 -11.19 -17.54 9.87
C LYS A 57 -11.06 -18.35 8.59
N ASN A 58 -11.38 -17.75 7.46
CA ASN A 58 -10.88 -18.22 6.18
C ASN A 58 -9.55 -17.50 5.96
N GLU A 59 -8.46 -18.08 6.49
CA GLU A 59 -7.10 -17.64 6.19
C GLU A 59 -6.85 -17.85 4.68
N CYS A 60 -7.01 -16.79 3.89
CA CYS A 60 -6.71 -16.83 2.47
C CYS A 60 -5.20 -16.74 2.28
N LYS A 61 -4.57 -17.90 2.06
CA LYS A 61 -3.14 -18.00 1.77
C LYS A 61 -2.93 -17.94 0.26
N ILE A 62 -2.23 -16.92 -0.23
CA ILE A 62 -1.76 -16.87 -1.62
C ILE A 62 -0.28 -17.21 -1.63
N ILE A 63 0.09 -18.09 -2.56
CA ILE A 63 1.49 -18.42 -2.85
C ILE A 63 2.01 -17.33 -3.78
N VAL A 64 2.93 -16.51 -3.28
CA VAL A 64 3.67 -15.53 -4.08
C VAL A 64 5.15 -15.79 -3.82
N PHE A 65 5.91 -16.11 -4.88
CA PHE A 65 7.31 -16.58 -4.83
C PHE A 65 7.55 -17.93 -4.13
N ASP A 66 6.62 -18.89 -4.23
CA ASP A 66 6.69 -20.18 -3.50
C ASP A 66 6.82 -20.02 -1.96
N GLU A 67 6.60 -18.79 -1.46
CA GLU A 67 6.58 -18.46 -0.04
C GLU A 67 5.15 -18.14 0.41
N MET A 68 4.80 -18.64 1.60
CA MET A 68 3.54 -18.31 2.24
C MET A 68 3.62 -16.90 2.82
N LYS A 69 2.99 -15.93 2.17
CA LYS A 69 2.92 -14.54 2.67
C LYS A 69 1.67 -14.35 3.51
N ASN A 70 1.84 -13.70 4.67
CA ASN A 70 0.72 -13.34 5.53
C ASN A 70 -0.14 -12.26 4.87
N GLU A 71 -1.45 -12.45 4.95
CA GLU A 71 -2.42 -11.42 4.62
C GLU A 71 -2.18 -10.19 5.51
N LEU A 72 -2.02 -9.03 4.88
CA LEU A 72 -2.00 -7.76 5.58
C LEU A 72 -3.43 -7.36 5.93
N LEU A 73 -3.61 -6.85 7.14
CA LEU A 73 -4.92 -6.39 7.62
C LEU A 73 -5.09 -4.88 7.33
N PRO A 74 -5.95 -4.49 6.37
CA PRO A 74 -6.28 -3.09 6.12
C PRO A 74 -7.21 -2.55 7.23
N LEU A 75 -6.88 -1.38 7.76
CA LEU A 75 -7.61 -0.72 8.84
C LEU A 75 -8.57 0.34 8.34
N SER A 76 -8.13 1.16 7.39
CA SER A 76 -8.94 2.18 6.75
C SER A 76 -8.40 2.49 5.37
N TYR A 77 -9.30 2.95 4.51
CA TYR A 77 -9.02 3.35 3.15
C TYR A 77 -9.18 4.86 3.05
N THR A 78 -8.25 5.52 2.39
CA THR A 78 -8.37 6.94 2.02
C THR A 78 -8.26 7.08 0.51
N GLU A 79 -8.52 8.27 -0.01
CA GLU A 79 -8.28 8.55 -1.43
C GLU A 79 -6.82 8.28 -1.80
N LYS A 80 -5.86 8.72 -0.96
CA LYS A 80 -4.42 8.66 -1.23
C LYS A 80 -3.74 7.35 -0.87
N GLY A 81 -4.34 6.49 -0.04
CA GLY A 81 -3.65 5.32 0.50
C GLY A 81 -4.51 4.39 1.35
N VAL A 82 -3.84 3.46 2.03
CA VAL A 82 -4.46 2.49 2.94
C VAL A 82 -3.62 2.41 4.21
N TYR A 83 -4.27 2.38 5.36
CA TYR A 83 -3.62 2.09 6.63
C TYR A 83 -3.60 0.59 6.87
N PHE A 84 -2.44 0.03 7.15
CA PHE A 84 -2.26 -1.39 7.48
C PHE A 84 -1.87 -1.57 8.95
N TYR A 85 -2.35 -2.65 9.53
CA TYR A 85 -1.91 -3.12 10.84
C TYR A 85 -0.65 -3.96 10.71
N LYS A 86 0.34 -3.64 11.54
CA LYS A 86 1.53 -4.46 11.80
C LYS A 86 2.29 -4.87 10.52
N ILE A 87 2.90 -3.90 9.86
CA ILE A 87 3.88 -4.16 8.80
C ILE A 87 5.24 -4.42 9.47
N GLU A 88 5.73 -5.66 9.37
CA GLU A 88 6.96 -6.10 10.04
C GLU A 88 8.23 -5.88 9.22
N SER A 89 8.09 -5.72 7.89
CA SER A 89 9.21 -5.45 6.99
C SER A 89 8.81 -4.46 5.90
N PRO A 90 9.75 -3.63 5.39
CA PRO A 90 9.48 -2.78 4.25
C PRO A 90 9.29 -3.65 3.00
N GLY A 91 8.52 -3.15 2.03
CA GLY A 91 8.22 -3.94 0.85
C GLY A 91 7.13 -3.34 -0.04
N ILE A 92 6.78 -4.09 -1.08
CA ILE A 92 5.67 -3.74 -1.98
C ILE A 92 4.40 -4.42 -1.52
N ILE A 93 3.32 -3.65 -1.48
CA ILE A 93 2.00 -4.20 -1.22
C ILE A 93 1.36 -4.57 -2.55
N LEU A 94 1.05 -5.86 -2.70
CA LEU A 94 0.29 -6.42 -3.80
C LEU A 94 -1.13 -6.76 -3.36
N THR A 95 -2.05 -6.70 -4.31
CA THR A 95 -3.37 -7.34 -4.19
C THR A 95 -3.33 -8.79 -4.68
N ASP A 96 -4.37 -9.54 -4.34
CA ASP A 96 -4.64 -10.90 -4.81
C ASP A 96 -4.61 -11.08 -6.34
N ASP A 97 -5.01 -10.06 -7.11
CA ASP A 97 -4.93 -10.03 -8.58
C ASP A 97 -3.56 -9.59 -9.12
N LYS A 98 -2.52 -9.63 -8.27
CA LYS A 98 -1.13 -9.29 -8.62
C LYS A 98 -0.94 -7.85 -9.10
N LYS A 99 -1.74 -6.91 -8.58
CA LYS A 99 -1.55 -5.48 -8.86
C LYS A 99 -0.87 -4.81 -7.68
N ILE A 100 -0.07 -3.79 -7.99
CA ILE A 100 0.64 -3.03 -6.98
C ILE A 100 -0.34 -2.02 -6.37
N LEU A 101 -0.47 -2.03 -5.05
CA LEU A 101 -1.16 -0.97 -4.31
C LEU A 101 -0.19 0.19 -4.06
N GLY A 102 0.98 -0.10 -3.48
CA GLY A 102 1.94 0.91 -3.04
C GLY A 102 3.16 0.30 -2.38
N ILE A 103 4.05 1.17 -1.90
CA ILE A 103 5.34 0.78 -1.31
C ILE A 103 5.34 1.11 0.18
N ALA A 104 5.45 0.10 1.02
CA ALA A 104 5.61 0.23 2.46
C ALA A 104 7.09 0.51 2.79
N ARG A 105 7.44 1.81 2.90
CA ARG A 105 8.82 2.23 3.19
C ARG A 105 9.20 2.12 4.68
N LYS A 106 8.21 1.97 5.56
CA LYS A 106 8.38 1.95 7.03
C LYS A 106 7.70 0.72 7.61
N THR A 107 8.25 0.23 8.72
CA THR A 107 7.69 -0.85 9.54
C THR A 107 7.03 -0.28 10.79
N GLY A 108 6.03 -0.98 11.32
CA GLY A 108 5.40 -0.58 12.58
C GLY A 108 3.99 -1.13 12.72
N LYS A 109 3.37 -0.81 13.87
CA LYS A 109 2.05 -1.29 14.23
C LYS A 109 0.93 -0.67 13.38
N PHE A 110 1.09 0.57 12.96
CA PHE A 110 0.13 1.30 12.12
C PHE A 110 0.91 2.02 11.04
N ILE A 111 0.80 1.55 9.79
CA ILE A 111 1.56 2.11 8.67
C ILE A 111 0.61 2.56 7.59
N PHE A 112 0.73 3.82 7.20
CA PHE A 112 0.07 4.35 6.03
C PHE A 112 0.90 4.03 4.80
N VAL A 113 0.28 3.36 3.82
CA VAL A 113 0.89 3.09 2.52
C VAL A 113 0.15 3.90 1.47
N LYS A 114 0.88 4.82 0.84
CA LYS A 114 0.37 5.65 -0.24
C LYS A 114 0.16 4.78 -1.49
N LYS A 115 -0.97 4.96 -2.16
CA LYS A 115 -1.24 4.34 -3.45
C LYS A 115 -0.22 4.86 -4.45
N TRP A 116 0.40 3.95 -5.22
CA TRP A 116 1.55 4.30 -6.06
C TRP A 116 1.24 5.41 -7.09
N TRP A 117 -0.01 5.49 -7.57
CA TRP A 117 -0.41 6.51 -8.55
C TRP A 117 -0.60 7.91 -7.95
N TYR A 118 -0.57 8.04 -6.62
CA TYR A 118 -0.44 9.33 -5.95
C TYR A 118 1.00 9.56 -5.46
N ASP A 119 1.91 8.60 -5.64
CA ASP A 119 3.31 8.71 -5.25
C ASP A 119 4.22 9.05 -6.44
N ASN A 120 5.47 9.40 -6.15
CA ASN A 120 6.52 9.50 -7.15
C ASN A 120 7.28 8.18 -7.18
N VAL A 121 7.20 7.49 -8.31
CA VAL A 121 7.72 6.13 -8.44
C VAL A 121 8.67 6.06 -9.63
N GLU A 122 9.89 5.59 -9.39
CA GLU A 122 10.86 5.27 -10.44
C GLU A 122 10.37 4.07 -11.25
N VAL A 123 10.43 4.18 -12.57
CA VAL A 123 9.91 3.17 -13.49
C VAL A 123 10.90 2.82 -14.59
N THR A 124 10.85 1.56 -15.01
CA THR A 124 11.49 1.10 -16.25
C THR A 124 10.38 0.89 -17.29
N VAL A 125 10.47 1.61 -18.39
CA VAL A 125 9.57 1.48 -19.54
C VAL A 125 10.21 0.51 -20.52
N VAL A 126 9.57 -0.64 -20.74
CA VAL A 126 10.04 -1.71 -21.61
C VAL A 126 9.20 -1.70 -22.89
N ALA A 127 9.83 -1.27 -23.99
CA ALA A 127 9.29 -1.37 -25.33
C ALA A 127 9.93 -2.57 -26.07
N ASN A 128 9.45 -2.89 -27.26
CA ASN A 128 9.94 -4.07 -28.01
C ASN A 128 11.45 -4.02 -28.29
N ASN A 129 12.01 -2.83 -28.49
CA ASN A 129 13.38 -2.65 -29.00
C ASN A 129 14.30 -1.89 -28.04
N PHE A 130 13.80 -1.38 -26.92
CA PHE A 130 14.58 -0.61 -25.96
C PHE A 130 13.91 -0.58 -24.59
N GLU A 131 14.72 -0.28 -23.58
CA GLU A 131 14.28 0.04 -22.23
C GLU A 131 14.72 1.46 -21.89
N VAL A 132 13.86 2.23 -21.24
CA VAL A 132 14.18 3.58 -20.77
C VAL A 132 13.69 3.77 -19.34
N GLU A 133 14.48 4.46 -18.53
CA GLU A 133 14.10 4.80 -17.15
C GLU A 133 13.25 6.09 -17.13
N GLY A 134 12.46 6.26 -16.08
CA GLY A 134 11.68 7.46 -15.87
C GLY A 134 10.97 7.49 -14.54
N PHE A 135 9.99 8.37 -14.41
CA PHE A 135 9.13 8.49 -13.26
C PHE A 135 7.65 8.45 -13.65
N LEU A 136 6.86 7.76 -12.83
CA LEU A 136 5.43 8.01 -12.76
C LEU A 136 5.17 8.97 -11.60
N LYS A 137 4.62 10.14 -11.93
CA LYS A 137 4.25 11.19 -10.99
C LYS A 137 2.80 11.57 -11.22
N GLU A 138 1.96 11.32 -10.21
CA GLU A 138 0.52 11.63 -10.27
C GLU A 138 -0.17 11.04 -11.52
N GLY A 139 0.24 9.83 -11.93
CA GLY A 139 -0.29 9.15 -13.10
C GLY A 139 0.23 9.64 -14.45
N LYS A 140 1.19 10.57 -14.49
CA LYS A 140 1.89 11.00 -15.71
C LYS A 140 3.27 10.37 -15.80
N LEU A 141 3.65 9.95 -17.00
CA LEU A 141 4.99 9.41 -17.28
C LEU A 141 5.93 10.54 -17.71
N GLU A 142 7.04 10.65 -17.00
CA GLU A 142 8.19 11.50 -17.35
C GLU A 142 9.37 10.57 -17.65
N VAL A 143 9.80 10.48 -18.90
CA VAL A 143 10.95 9.67 -19.34
C VAL A 143 12.18 10.55 -19.49
N PHE A 144 13.36 10.03 -19.16
CA PHE A 144 14.61 10.80 -19.23
C PHE A 144 15.05 11.08 -20.68
N ASP A 145 14.67 10.21 -21.61
CA ASP A 145 15.03 10.34 -23.01
C ASP A 145 13.84 10.83 -23.86
N ASN A 146 14.14 11.67 -24.86
CA ASN A 146 13.16 12.16 -25.84
C ASN A 146 12.83 11.08 -26.89
N VAL A 147 12.17 10.00 -26.44
CA VAL A 147 11.80 8.87 -27.30
C VAL A 147 10.28 8.78 -27.40
N GLN A 148 9.77 8.67 -28.63
CA GLN A 148 8.35 8.47 -28.86
C GLN A 148 7.98 7.00 -28.60
N ILE A 149 7.16 6.76 -27.58
CA ILE A 149 6.78 5.42 -27.13
C ILE A 149 5.33 5.16 -27.53
N ASN A 150 5.11 4.29 -28.52
CA ASN A 150 3.75 3.94 -28.99
C ASN A 150 3.17 2.74 -28.24
N ASN A 151 3.99 1.73 -27.94
CA ASN A 151 3.59 0.51 -27.24
C ASN A 151 4.68 0.09 -26.27
N ALA A 152 4.35 0.03 -24.97
CA ALA A 152 5.30 -0.37 -23.94
C ALA A 152 4.58 -0.84 -22.66
N LYS A 153 5.28 -1.62 -21.84
CA LYS A 153 4.87 -1.91 -20.47
C LYS A 153 5.74 -1.12 -19.51
N ILE A 154 5.12 -0.57 -18.47
CA ILE A 154 5.79 0.26 -17.48
C ILE A 154 5.83 -0.51 -16.17
N PHE A 155 7.04 -0.82 -15.73
CA PHE A 155 7.30 -1.56 -14.51
C PHE A 155 7.88 -0.63 -13.46
N LEU A 156 7.86 -1.08 -12.20
CA LEU A 156 8.72 -0.46 -11.19
C LEU A 156 10.18 -0.57 -11.63
N SER A 157 10.97 0.48 -11.41
CA SER A 157 12.35 0.53 -11.92
C SER A 157 13.14 -0.70 -11.50
N LYS A 158 13.86 -1.29 -12.45
CA LYS A 158 14.76 -2.43 -12.21
C LYS A 158 15.84 -2.15 -11.18
N ASN A 159 16.14 -0.88 -10.93
CA ASN A 159 17.11 -0.43 -9.93
C ASN A 159 16.53 -0.44 -8.50
N THR A 160 15.22 -0.56 -8.35
CA THR A 160 14.60 -0.70 -7.04
C THR A 160 14.78 -2.12 -6.49
N PRO A 161 14.73 -2.28 -5.15
CA PRO A 161 14.77 -3.58 -4.49
C PRO A 161 13.74 -4.62 -4.92
N TYR A 162 12.84 -4.34 -5.85
CA TYR A 162 11.75 -5.23 -6.25
C TYR A 162 11.56 -5.29 -7.77
N GLY A 163 12.14 -4.34 -8.52
CA GLY A 163 11.82 -4.10 -9.93
C GLY A 163 12.09 -5.30 -10.82
N LEU A 164 13.28 -5.90 -10.72
CA LEU A 164 13.65 -7.08 -11.52
C LEU A 164 12.73 -8.28 -11.27
N ALA A 165 12.34 -8.52 -10.02
CA ALA A 165 11.44 -9.61 -9.68
C ALA A 165 10.04 -9.38 -10.26
N LEU A 166 9.50 -8.16 -10.12
CA LEU A 166 8.20 -7.79 -10.66
C LEU A 166 8.16 -7.86 -12.20
N ILE A 167 9.23 -7.43 -12.87
CA ILE A 167 9.38 -7.52 -14.33
C ILE A 167 9.31 -8.98 -14.78
N LYS A 168 10.08 -9.87 -14.14
CA LYS A 168 10.08 -11.31 -14.47
C LYS A 168 8.70 -11.96 -14.27
N MET A 169 7.91 -11.47 -13.32
CA MET A 169 6.54 -11.94 -13.08
C MET A 169 5.49 -11.28 -13.98
N GLY A 170 5.87 -10.32 -14.82
CA GLY A 170 4.95 -9.57 -15.68
C GLY A 170 4.04 -8.58 -14.92
N ILE A 171 4.38 -8.25 -13.67
CA ILE A 171 3.61 -7.32 -12.83
C ILE A 171 4.03 -5.89 -13.19
N HIS A 172 3.17 -5.19 -13.92
CA HIS A 172 3.40 -3.84 -14.42
C HIS A 172 2.46 -2.83 -13.76
N LEU A 173 2.94 -1.58 -13.61
CA LEU A 173 2.20 -0.45 -13.07
C LEU A 173 1.26 0.15 -14.11
N ALA A 174 1.68 0.18 -15.37
CA ALA A 174 0.92 0.74 -16.46
C ALA A 174 1.35 0.14 -17.81
N GLU A 175 0.56 0.38 -18.84
CA GLU A 175 0.90 0.06 -20.23
C GLU A 175 0.64 1.29 -21.11
N ILE A 176 1.44 1.45 -22.15
CA ILE A 176 1.16 2.38 -23.25
C ILE A 176 0.66 1.53 -24.41
N LYS A 177 -0.53 1.88 -24.92
CA LYS A 177 -1.10 1.28 -26.13
C LYS A 177 -1.52 2.40 -27.08
N ASP A 178 -0.99 2.37 -28.29
CA ASP A 178 -1.24 3.38 -29.33
C ASP A 178 -0.95 4.82 -28.83
N GLY A 179 0.12 4.98 -28.05
CA GLY A 179 0.52 6.26 -27.43
C GLY A 179 -0.32 6.69 -26.23
N VAL A 180 -1.33 5.92 -25.83
CA VAL A 180 -2.18 6.22 -24.67
C VAL A 180 -1.72 5.44 -23.45
N LEU A 181 -1.42 6.15 -22.36
CA LEU A 181 -1.08 5.57 -21.07
C LEU A 181 -2.32 5.04 -20.35
N LYS A 182 -2.30 3.75 -20.00
CA LYS A 182 -3.33 3.06 -19.22
C LYS A 182 -2.73 2.54 -17.92
N LEU A 183 -3.20 3.06 -16.80
CA LEU A 183 -2.74 2.64 -15.47
C LEU A 183 -3.37 1.28 -15.09
N ASN A 184 -2.55 0.36 -14.58
CA ASN A 184 -2.99 -0.94 -14.08
C ASN A 184 -3.35 -0.84 -12.59
N LEU A 185 -4.49 -0.23 -12.30
CA LEU A 185 -4.92 0.04 -10.93
C LEU A 185 -5.66 -1.18 -10.32
N PRO A 186 -5.43 -1.48 -9.03
CA PRO A 186 -6.26 -2.43 -8.29
C PRO A 186 -7.66 -1.86 -8.07
N ASP A 187 -8.68 -2.72 -8.13
CA ASP A 187 -10.03 -2.33 -7.72
C ASP A 187 -10.13 -2.38 -6.19
N ILE A 188 -10.09 -1.19 -5.57
CA ILE A 188 -10.11 -1.03 -4.11
C ILE A 188 -11.54 -1.13 -3.55
N LYS A 189 -12.58 -1.12 -4.40
CA LYS A 189 -13.98 -1.14 -3.94
C LYS A 189 -14.43 -2.52 -3.45
N THR A 190 -13.75 -3.58 -3.88
CA THR A 190 -14.00 -4.96 -3.45
C THR A 190 -13.17 -5.33 -2.22
N LYS A 191 -13.62 -6.30 -1.40
CA LYS A 191 -12.86 -6.87 -0.26
C LYS A 191 -11.57 -7.53 -0.77
N ARG A 192 -10.52 -6.73 -0.98
CA ARG A 192 -9.22 -7.16 -1.50
C ARG A 192 -8.37 -7.69 -0.38
N ILE A 193 -7.64 -8.76 -0.70
CA ILE A 193 -6.61 -9.31 0.16
C ILE A 193 -5.28 -8.69 -0.25
N TYR A 194 -4.48 -8.28 0.73
CA TYR A 194 -3.21 -7.60 0.52
C TYR A 194 -2.05 -8.45 1.01
N PHE A 195 -0.96 -8.44 0.28
CA PHE A 195 0.26 -9.18 0.61
C PHE A 195 1.45 -8.25 0.55
N ILE A 196 2.44 -8.48 1.41
CA ILE A 196 3.71 -7.78 1.33
C ILE A 196 4.79 -8.64 0.66
N LEU A 197 5.44 -8.05 -0.33
CA LEU A 197 6.68 -8.53 -0.89
C LEU A 197 7.83 -7.82 -0.19
N ASN A 198 8.43 -8.53 0.77
CA ASN A 198 9.51 -8.01 1.59
C ASN A 198 10.72 -7.64 0.71
N ASP A 199 11.41 -6.58 1.13
CA ASP A 199 12.66 -6.17 0.52
C ASP A 199 13.75 -7.24 0.69
N TYR A 200 14.25 -7.75 -0.43
CA TYR A 200 15.31 -8.77 -0.45
C TYR A 200 16.73 -8.16 -0.38
N ILE A 201 16.90 -6.83 -0.40
CA ILE A 201 18.22 -6.20 -0.30
C ILE A 201 18.87 -6.40 1.08
N LYS A 202 18.12 -6.77 2.13
CA LYS A 202 18.70 -6.90 3.48
C LYS A 202 19.39 -8.23 3.79
N ASN A 203 19.22 -9.29 2.97
CA ASN A 203 19.75 -10.63 3.30
C ASN A 203 20.88 -11.15 2.39
N ASN A 204 21.27 -10.45 1.32
CA ASN A 204 22.33 -10.91 0.40
C ASN A 204 23.62 -10.07 0.43
N LEU A 205 23.85 -9.30 1.51
CA LEU A 205 25.17 -8.72 1.81
C LEU A 205 25.90 -9.44 2.96
N GLY A 206 25.36 -10.53 3.48
CA GLY A 206 26.08 -11.49 4.30
C GLY A 206 26.48 -12.67 3.44
N GLY A 207 27.57 -12.52 2.69
CA GLY A 207 28.16 -13.64 1.99
C GLY A 207 28.56 -14.71 2.99
N ASP A 208 27.99 -15.91 2.85
CA ASP A 208 28.72 -17.14 3.10
C ASP A 208 30.02 -17.03 2.30
N ARG A 209 31.11 -16.73 3.01
CA ARG A 209 32.42 -17.16 2.58
C ARG A 209 32.62 -18.52 3.22
N ASP A 210 32.38 -19.55 2.42
CA ASP A 210 33.14 -20.77 2.50
C ASP A 210 34.64 -20.39 2.41
N GLU A 211 35.34 -20.46 3.54
CA GLU A 211 36.77 -20.79 3.70
C GLU A 211 37.05 -21.14 5.18
#